data_AF-A0AB74C7R8-F1
#
_entry.id   AF-A0AB74C7R8-F1
#
_cell.length_a   1.000
_cell.length_b   1.000
_cell.length_c   1.000
_cell.angle_alpha   90.00
_cell.angle_beta   90.00
_cell.angle_gamma   90.00
#
_symmetry.space_group_name_H-M   'P 1'
#
loop_
_entity.id
_entity.type
_entity.pdbx_description
1 polymer ?
#
loop_
_entity_poly.entity_id
_entity_poly.type
_entity_poly.pdbx_seq_one_letter_code
_entity_poly.pdbx_strand_id
1 'polypeptide(L)'
;MEKGDQSTLAYRDPKLPNVAEDLVVSNVLDLDCDERLWAEEGGYAHEPTGDIHTLEVPDGVKEMVTLFHVTGACIYVDPDGVALGIVDVFSKLQAASKHYEEVGLGADFADQFVR
;
A
#
# COMPACT_ATOMS: atom_id res chain seq x y z
N MET A 1 24.80 9.00 25.42
CA MET A 1 23.96 8.61 24.26
C MET A 1 22.54 8.51 24.78
N GLU A 2 21.70 9.48 24.43
CA GLU A 2 20.26 9.41 24.71
C GLU A 2 19.66 8.19 24.00
N LYS A 3 18.80 7.45 24.71
CA LYS A 3 18.05 6.33 24.13
C LYS A 3 16.97 6.93 23.23
N GLY A 4 17.13 6.77 21.92
CA GLY A 4 16.11 7.14 20.94
C GLY A 4 14.80 6.38 21.18
N ASP A 5 13.69 7.07 20.93
CA ASP A 5 12.33 6.56 21.06
C ASP A 5 12.17 5.20 20.35
N GLN A 6 11.78 4.19 21.12
CA GLN A 6 11.61 2.80 20.65
C GLN A 6 10.20 2.55 20.11
N SER A 7 9.33 3.56 20.09
CA SER A 7 7.91 3.42 19.72
C SER A 7 7.67 3.08 18.24
N THR A 8 8.68 3.23 17.39
CA THR A 8 8.59 3.00 15.93
C THR A 8 9.59 1.96 15.42
N LEU A 9 9.96 0.97 16.24
CA LEU A 9 10.78 -0.14 15.76
C LEU A 9 9.91 -1.20 15.09
N ALA A 10 10.18 -1.46 13.80
CA ALA A 10 9.63 -2.61 13.11
C ALA A 10 9.91 -3.90 13.91
N TYR A 11 8.92 -4.77 13.98
CA TYR A 11 9.00 -6.07 14.68
C TYR A 11 10.25 -6.85 14.24
N ARG A 12 11.07 -7.28 15.22
CA ARG A 12 12.32 -8.04 14.97
C ARG A 12 12.34 -9.41 15.65
N ASP A 13 11.22 -9.81 16.24
CA ASP A 13 11.08 -11.06 16.96
C ASP A 13 10.78 -12.23 16.00
N PRO A 14 10.80 -13.49 16.49
CA PRO A 14 10.49 -14.65 15.66
C PRO A 14 9.11 -14.54 15.04
N LYS A 15 8.98 -14.94 13.77
CA LYS A 15 7.72 -14.93 13.01
C LYS A 15 6.53 -15.43 13.85
N LEU A 16 5.45 -14.65 13.86
CA LEU A 16 4.23 -15.01 14.61
C LEU A 16 3.65 -16.34 14.09
N PRO A 17 3.07 -17.17 14.99
CA PRO A 17 2.45 -18.42 14.59
C PRO A 17 1.31 -18.17 13.59
N ASN A 18 1.25 -18.99 12.55
CA ASN A 18 0.28 -18.93 11.44
C ASN A 18 0.45 -17.77 10.43
N VAL A 19 1.58 -17.06 10.45
CA VAL A 19 1.97 -16.18 9.33
C VAL A 19 2.49 -17.08 8.20
N ALA A 20 1.84 -17.03 7.03
CA ALA A 20 2.30 -17.74 5.82
C ALA A 20 3.76 -17.37 5.51
N GLU A 21 4.56 -18.28 4.95
CA GLU A 21 5.87 -17.87 4.41
C GLU A 21 5.65 -16.76 3.39
N ASP A 22 6.47 -15.71 3.47
CA ASP A 22 6.51 -14.69 2.45
C ASP A 22 7.00 -15.37 1.19
N LEU A 23 6.07 -15.94 0.43
CA LEU A 23 6.33 -16.49 -0.87
C LEU A 23 6.36 -15.30 -1.82
N VAL A 24 7.50 -14.62 -1.85
CA VAL A 24 7.80 -13.64 -2.89
C VAL A 24 8.15 -14.45 -4.14
N VAL A 25 7.14 -14.75 -4.96
CA VAL A 25 7.40 -15.24 -6.32
C VAL A 25 7.64 -14.02 -7.19
N SER A 26 8.90 -13.60 -7.28
CA SER A 26 9.31 -12.61 -8.27
C SER A 26 8.97 -13.15 -9.68
N ASN A 27 8.41 -12.30 -10.53
CA ASN A 27 7.99 -12.63 -11.91
C ASN A 27 6.80 -13.61 -12.05
N VAL A 28 5.82 -13.59 -11.14
CA VAL A 28 4.52 -14.25 -11.41
C VAL A 28 3.67 -13.48 -12.43
N LEU A 29 3.93 -12.19 -12.60
CA LEU A 29 3.39 -11.36 -13.67
C LEU A 29 4.52 -11.01 -14.64
N ASP A 30 4.60 -11.78 -15.72
CA ASP A 30 5.38 -11.39 -16.91
C ASP A 30 4.70 -10.14 -17.51
N LEU A 31 5.44 -9.04 -17.65
CA LEU A 31 4.89 -7.71 -18.01
C LEU A 31 4.54 -7.56 -19.50
N ASP A 32 4.44 -8.65 -20.26
CA ASP A 32 3.72 -8.71 -21.54
C ASP A 32 2.20 -8.87 -21.29
N CYS A 33 1.62 -7.98 -20.47
CA CYS A 33 0.19 -8.07 -20.12
C CYS A 33 -0.69 -7.44 -21.21
N ASP A 34 -1.64 -8.22 -21.73
CA ASP A 34 -2.66 -7.78 -22.68
C ASP A 34 -3.48 -6.65 -22.03
N GLU A 35 -3.58 -5.49 -22.68
CA GLU A 35 -4.38 -4.32 -22.29
C GLU A 35 -5.86 -4.67 -21.97
N ARG A 36 -6.35 -5.80 -22.48
CA ARG A 36 -7.67 -6.35 -22.17
C ARG A 36 -7.82 -6.93 -20.75
N LEU A 37 -6.73 -7.07 -20.00
CA LEU A 37 -6.72 -7.50 -18.60
C LEU A 37 -6.77 -6.33 -17.62
N TRP A 38 -6.84 -5.09 -18.11
CA TRP A 38 -7.00 -3.91 -17.27
C TRP A 38 -8.38 -3.86 -16.60
N ALA A 39 -8.43 -3.36 -15.38
CA ALA A 39 -9.69 -3.15 -14.69
C ALA A 39 -10.42 -1.94 -15.28
N GLU A 40 -11.61 -2.17 -15.85
CA GLU A 40 -12.52 -1.12 -16.32
C GLU A 40 -13.60 -0.80 -15.26
N GLU A 41 -14.50 0.12 -15.57
CA GLU A 41 -15.65 0.42 -14.72
C GLU A 41 -16.47 -0.86 -14.42
N GLY A 42 -16.66 -1.16 -13.14
CA GLY A 42 -17.32 -2.39 -12.68
C GLY A 42 -16.41 -3.62 -12.60
N GLY A 43 -15.12 -3.49 -12.95
CA GLY A 43 -14.12 -4.53 -12.81
C GLY A 43 -13.76 -4.85 -11.36
N TYR A 44 -13.18 -6.03 -11.16
CA TYR A 44 -12.65 -6.49 -9.88
C TYR A 44 -11.24 -7.06 -10.09
N ALA A 45 -10.30 -6.62 -9.25
CA ALA A 45 -8.94 -7.15 -9.19
C ALA A 45 -8.65 -7.69 -7.78
N HIS A 46 -7.85 -8.75 -7.72
CA HIS A 46 -7.33 -9.32 -6.48
C HIS A 46 -5.83 -9.58 -6.67
N GLU A 47 -5.03 -8.90 -5.85
CA GLU A 47 -3.59 -9.10 -5.79
C GLU A 47 -3.22 -9.90 -4.53
N PRO A 48 -2.58 -11.07 -4.67
CA PRO A 48 -2.19 -11.88 -3.52
C PRO A 48 -1.03 -11.23 -2.75
N THR A 49 -0.85 -11.61 -1.49
CA THR A 49 0.29 -11.17 -0.70
C THR A 49 1.62 -11.56 -1.35
N GLY A 50 2.59 -10.63 -1.36
CA GLY A 50 3.91 -10.84 -1.94
C GLY A 50 3.99 -10.51 -3.43
N ASP A 51 2.87 -10.20 -4.07
CA ASP A 51 2.86 -9.72 -5.46
C ASP A 51 3.42 -8.29 -5.55
N ILE A 52 4.21 -8.04 -6.59
CA ILE A 52 4.84 -6.74 -6.86
C ILE A 52 4.26 -6.23 -8.18
N HIS A 53 3.61 -5.07 -8.12
CA HIS A 53 2.98 -4.47 -9.27
C HIS A 53 3.26 -2.96 -9.31
N THR A 54 3.01 -2.37 -10.47
CA THR A 54 2.93 -0.91 -10.64
C THR A 54 1.51 -0.57 -11.02
N LEU A 55 0.86 0.31 -10.25
CA LEU A 55 -0.43 0.87 -10.61
C LEU A 55 -0.23 1.94 -11.68
N GLU A 56 -0.85 1.77 -12.83
CA GLU A 56 -0.81 2.69 -13.95
C GLU A 56 -2.22 3.13 -14.34
N VAL A 57 -2.37 4.41 -14.70
CA VAL A 57 -3.58 4.93 -15.33
C VAL A 57 -3.25 5.18 -16.80
N PRO A 58 -3.87 4.45 -17.75
CA PRO A 58 -3.58 4.58 -19.17
C PRO A 58 -3.81 6.00 -19.72
N ASP A 59 -3.06 6.34 -20.76
CA ASP A 59 -3.23 7.60 -21.48
C ASP A 59 -4.66 7.77 -22.01
N GLY A 60 -5.21 8.98 -21.86
CA GLY A 60 -6.57 9.31 -22.31
C GLY A 60 -7.69 8.97 -21.33
N VAL A 61 -7.41 8.26 -20.23
CA VAL A 61 -8.34 8.11 -19.10
C VAL A 61 -8.42 9.44 -18.35
N LYS A 62 -9.62 10.03 -18.26
CA LYS A 62 -9.83 11.33 -17.61
C LYS A 62 -9.56 11.26 -16.10
N GLU A 63 -10.05 10.20 -15.45
CA GLU A 63 -9.93 9.97 -14.01
C GLU A 63 -10.14 8.48 -13.73
N MET A 64 -9.38 7.95 -12.77
CA MET A 64 -9.59 6.62 -12.20
C MET A 64 -10.10 6.78 -10.77
N VAL A 65 -11.23 6.16 -10.47
CA VAL A 65 -11.75 6.06 -9.09
C VAL A 65 -11.95 4.58 -8.78
N THR A 66 -11.25 4.11 -7.74
CA THR A 66 -11.23 2.69 -7.37
C THR A 66 -11.37 2.56 -5.85
N LEU A 67 -12.20 1.61 -5.41
CA LEU A 67 -12.27 1.22 -4.01
C LEU A 67 -11.26 0.10 -3.73
N PHE A 68 -10.28 0.37 -2.87
CA PHE A 68 -9.31 -0.63 -2.43
C PHE A 68 -9.61 -1.10 -1.01
N HIS A 69 -9.53 -2.41 -0.81
CA HIS A 69 -9.37 -3.00 0.52
C HIS A 69 -7.94 -3.52 0.66
N VAL A 70 -7.07 -2.70 1.24
CA VAL A 70 -5.64 -3.01 1.39
C VAL A 70 -5.39 -3.63 2.76
N THR A 71 -4.80 -4.82 2.76
CA THR A 71 -4.35 -5.49 4.01
C THR A 71 -2.84 -5.40 4.12
N GLY A 72 -2.34 -4.92 5.25
CA GLY A 72 -0.90 -4.77 5.50
C GLY A 72 -0.34 -3.42 5.01
N ALA A 73 0.99 -3.38 4.85
CA ALA A 73 1.72 -2.19 4.40
C ALA A 73 2.08 -2.31 2.92
N CYS A 74 2.22 -1.16 2.25
CA CYS A 74 2.77 -1.07 0.91
C CYS A 74 4.28 -0.82 1.02
N ILE A 75 5.09 -1.69 0.41
CA ILE A 75 6.54 -1.54 0.36
C ILE A 75 6.89 -1.04 -1.04
N TYR A 76 7.48 0.15 -1.14
CA TYR A 76 7.98 0.66 -2.41
C TYR A 76 9.34 0.02 -2.69
N VAL A 77 9.52 -0.48 -3.91
CA VAL A 77 10.76 -1.09 -4.38
C VAL A 77 11.25 -0.39 -5.65
N ASP A 78 12.55 -0.47 -5.91
CA ASP A 78 13.12 -0.11 -7.21
C ASP A 78 12.99 -1.26 -8.22
N PRO A 79 13.40 -1.08 -9.49
CA PRO A 79 13.33 -2.14 -10.50
C PRO A 79 14.14 -3.40 -10.19
N ASP A 80 15.13 -3.33 -9.29
CA ASP A 80 15.94 -4.46 -8.85
C ASP A 80 15.34 -5.14 -7.59
N GLY A 81 14.17 -4.68 -7.14
CA GLY A 81 13.45 -5.20 -5.97
C GLY A 81 13.99 -4.69 -4.63
N VAL A 82 14.84 -3.67 -4.62
CA VAL A 82 15.39 -3.08 -3.40
C VAL A 82 14.34 -2.19 -2.74
N ALA A 83 14.05 -2.45 -1.47
CA ALA A 83 13.10 -1.64 -0.70
C ALA A 83 13.57 -0.19 -0.52
N LEU A 84 12.73 0.75 -0.97
CA LEU A 84 12.94 2.19 -0.89
C LEU A 84 12.17 2.84 0.27
N GLY A 85 11.04 2.24 0.68
CA GLY A 85 10.21 2.80 1.73
C GLY A 85 9.00 1.94 2.05
N ILE A 86 8.33 2.27 3.16
CA ILE A 86 7.15 1.55 3.65
C ILE A 86 6.05 2.58 3.93
N VAL A 87 4.84 2.29 3.49
CA VAL A 87 3.62 3.03 3.85
C VAL A 87 2.65 2.06 4.52
N ASP A 88 2.46 2.25 5.81
CA ASP A 88 1.51 1.51 6.64
C ASP A 88 0.24 2.34 6.94
N VAL A 89 -0.63 1.79 7.79
CA VAL A 89 -1.88 2.47 8.18
C VAL A 89 -1.64 3.77 8.94
N PHE A 90 -0.58 3.86 9.75
CA PHE A 90 -0.29 5.06 10.54
C PHE A 90 0.21 6.20 9.65
N SER A 91 1.07 5.89 8.69
CA SER A 91 1.55 6.84 7.68
C SER A 91 0.40 7.36 6.81
N LYS A 92 -0.54 6.47 6.42
CA LYS A 92 -1.77 6.84 5.70
C LYS A 92 -2.67 7.74 6.54
N LEU A 93 -2.89 7.40 7.81
CA LEU A 93 -3.71 8.21 8.72
C LEU A 93 -3.11 9.60 8.93
N GLN A 94 -1.79 9.69 9.14
CA GLN A 94 -1.10 10.97 9.26
C GLN A 94 -1.25 11.84 8.01
N ALA A 95 -1.10 11.24 6.82
CA ALA A 95 -1.28 11.95 5.56
C ALA A 95 -2.74 12.45 5.38
N ALA A 96 -3.72 11.61 5.72
CA ALA A 96 -5.14 11.97 5.68
C ALA A 96 -5.47 13.11 6.66
N SER A 97 -5.05 13.01 7.93
CA SER A 97 -5.27 14.05 8.93
C SER A 97 -4.64 15.38 8.51
N LYS A 98 -3.41 15.36 8.00
CA LYS A 98 -2.75 16.57 7.47
C LYS A 98 -3.54 17.19 6.33
N HIS A 99 -3.97 16.37 5.36
CA HIS A 99 -4.74 16.85 4.23
C HIS A 99 -6.09 17.45 4.67
N TYR A 100 -6.80 16.80 5.59
CA TYR A 100 -8.08 17.27 6.10
C TYR A 100 -7.98 18.58 6.88
N GLU A 101 -6.89 18.80 7.63
CA GLU A 101 -6.61 20.11 8.22
C GLU A 101 -6.42 21.18 7.13
N GLU A 102 -5.62 20.90 6.10
CA GLU A 102 -5.31 21.83 5.01
C GLU A 102 -6.54 22.26 4.21
N VAL A 103 -7.52 21.37 4.03
CA VAL A 103 -8.77 21.66 3.30
C VAL A 103 -9.92 22.14 4.20
N GLY A 104 -9.67 22.33 5.50
CA GLY A 104 -10.64 22.92 6.44
C GLY A 104 -11.66 21.94 7.04
N LEU A 105 -11.43 20.63 6.93
CA LEU A 105 -12.24 19.60 7.60
C LEU A 105 -11.78 19.33 9.04
N GLY A 106 -10.53 19.67 9.36
CA GLY A 106 -9.90 19.47 10.67
C GLY A 106 -9.12 18.15 10.76
N ALA A 107 -8.00 18.17 11.48
CA ALA A 107 -7.09 17.03 11.61
C ALA A 107 -7.76 15.74 12.16
N ASP A 108 -8.73 15.90 13.05
CA ASP A 108 -9.45 14.80 13.71
C ASP A 108 -10.58 14.22 12.82
N PHE A 109 -10.83 14.79 11.63
CA PHE A 109 -11.89 14.31 10.76
C PHE A 109 -11.70 12.84 10.35
N ALA A 110 -10.45 12.37 10.23
CA ALA A 110 -10.16 10.99 9.87
C ALA A 110 -10.55 9.98 10.98
N ASP A 111 -10.62 10.40 12.23
CA ASP A 111 -10.84 9.53 13.39
C ASP A 111 -12.20 8.81 13.33
N GLN A 112 -13.19 9.43 12.68
CA GLN A 112 -14.52 8.85 12.50
C GLN A 112 -14.52 7.55 11.68
N PHE A 113 -13.44 7.27 10.93
CA PHE A 113 -13.28 6.08 10.10
C PHE A 113 -12.45 4.96 10.76
N VAL A 114 -11.79 5.23 11.89
CA VAL A 114 -10.99 4.23 12.63
C VAL A 114 -11.91 3.22 13.34
N ARG A 115 -11.61 1.92 13.25
CA ARG A 115 -12.40 0.83 13.83
C ARG A 115 -11.52 -0.22 14.51
#